data_AF-A0A2J6H2D3-F1
#
_entry.id   AF-A0A2J6H2D3-F1
#
_cell.length_a   1.000
_cell.length_b   1.000
_cell.length_c   1.000
_cell.angle_alpha   90.00
_cell.angle_beta   90.00
_cell.angle_gamma   90.00
#
_symmetry.space_group_name_H-M   'P 1'
#
loop_
_entity.id
_entity.type
_entity.pdbx_description
1 polymer ?
#
loop_
_entity_poly.entity_id
_entity_poly.type
_entity_poly.pdbx_seq_one_letter_code
_entity_poly.pdbx_strand_id
1 'polypeptide(L)'
;MKKIFISISLLLAVTGVARSQALYQPYSYQLYQKFDAENYSTKTRLHTALKPSLIGDSVLMRSYDSIMNYGRYNGGNALYNKLFNEHQVDVKGSNSTFYADLLPDFNIGRDFSHKQNTWLSSLGLQVGGTIGNKFYYNVTGFLNRSEVPDYISTYIRQVGIVPGMAYAGTYNNNPNAYAWDYITAIASYTPNKYINIT
;
A
#
# COMPACT_ATOMS: atom_id res chain seq x y z
N MET A 1 -46.41 3.50 -26.94
CA MET A 1 -46.04 3.48 -25.51
C MET A 1 -45.15 2.28 -25.13
N LYS A 2 -45.53 1.02 -25.47
CA LYS A 2 -44.68 -0.17 -25.19
C LYS A 2 -43.23 -0.09 -25.69
N LYS A 3 -42.99 0.45 -26.89
CA LYS A 3 -41.62 0.56 -27.48
C LYS A 3 -40.69 1.55 -26.74
N ILE A 4 -41.26 2.60 -26.15
CA ILE A 4 -40.52 3.58 -25.32
C ILE A 4 -40.15 2.96 -23.98
N PHE A 5 -41.07 2.22 -23.37
CA PHE A 5 -40.83 1.51 -22.11
C PHE A 5 -39.74 0.43 -22.26
N ILE A 6 -39.75 -0.32 -23.37
CA ILE A 6 -38.71 -1.30 -23.69
C ILE A 6 -37.36 -0.63 -23.91
N SER A 7 -37.31 0.51 -24.61
CA SER A 7 -36.05 1.24 -24.83
C SER A 7 -35.47 1.84 -23.55
N ILE A 8 -36.32 2.35 -22.64
CA ILE A 8 -35.91 2.87 -21.32
C ILE A 8 -35.41 1.72 -20.43
N SER A 9 -36.10 0.59 -20.42
CA SER A 9 -35.67 -0.59 -19.66
C SER A 9 -34.36 -1.18 -20.20
N LEU A 10 -34.16 -1.17 -21.53
CA LEU A 10 -32.90 -1.58 -22.15
C LEU A 10 -31.76 -0.59 -21.84
N LEU A 11 -32.02 0.72 -21.78
CA LEU A 11 -31.03 1.72 -21.34
C LEU A 11 -30.62 1.53 -19.87
N LEU A 12 -31.58 1.23 -19.00
CA LEU A 12 -31.34 0.95 -17.57
C LEU A 12 -30.65 -0.40 -17.34
N ALA A 13 -30.83 -1.38 -18.24
CA ALA A 13 -30.10 -2.64 -18.21
C ALA A 13 -28.65 -2.51 -18.70
N VAL A 14 -28.35 -1.49 -19.52
CA VAL A 14 -26.98 -1.19 -20.01
C VAL A 14 -26.19 -0.31 -19.02
N THR A 15 -26.84 0.33 -18.05
CA THR A 15 -26.16 0.90 -16.88
C THR A 15 -25.76 -0.20 -15.89
N GLY A 16 -24.94 -1.14 -16.36
CA GLY A 16 -24.16 -1.98 -15.48
C GLY A 16 -23.38 -1.07 -14.55
N VAL A 17 -23.40 -1.38 -13.26
CA VAL A 17 -22.72 -0.62 -12.22
C VAL A 17 -21.21 -0.79 -12.45
N ALA A 18 -20.64 0.04 -13.32
CA ALA A 18 -19.21 0.12 -13.53
C ALA A 18 -18.60 0.74 -12.27
N ARG A 19 -18.26 -0.10 -11.30
CA ARG A 19 -17.44 0.26 -10.16
C ARG A 19 -16.00 0.32 -10.64
N SER A 20 -15.65 1.39 -11.35
CA SER A 20 -14.24 1.72 -11.51
C SER A 20 -13.80 2.31 -10.17
N GLN A 21 -13.02 1.57 -9.40
CA GLN A 21 -12.26 2.15 -8.30
C GLN A 21 -10.85 2.33 -8.84
N ALA A 22 -10.29 3.52 -8.77
CA ALA A 22 -8.86 3.69 -9.05
C ALA A 22 -8.06 3.13 -7.86
N LEU A 23 -8.10 1.81 -7.68
CA LEU A 23 -7.39 1.14 -6.59
C LEU A 23 -5.96 0.88 -7.03
N TYR A 24 -5.05 1.41 -6.24
CA TYR A 24 -3.62 1.39 -6.50
C TYR A 24 -2.94 0.25 -5.74
N GLN A 25 -1.93 -0.39 -6.33
CA GLN A 25 -1.09 -1.37 -5.64
C GLN A 25 0.06 -0.66 -4.91
N PRO A 26 0.13 -0.65 -3.57
CA PRO A 26 1.23 -0.03 -2.83
C PRO A 26 2.60 -0.44 -3.37
N TYR A 27 3.54 0.51 -3.42
CA TYR A 27 4.87 0.25 -3.97
C TYR A 27 5.67 -0.64 -3.03
N SER A 28 5.65 -1.95 -3.30
CA SER A 28 6.36 -2.96 -2.53
C SER A 28 6.91 -4.03 -3.47
N TYR A 29 8.23 -4.19 -3.45
CA TYR A 29 8.93 -5.17 -4.28
C TYR A 29 8.46 -6.60 -4.01
N GLN A 30 8.25 -6.96 -2.74
CA GLN A 30 7.76 -8.27 -2.34
C GLN A 30 6.32 -8.50 -2.81
N LEU A 31 5.48 -7.46 -2.76
CA LEU A 31 4.11 -7.56 -3.24
C LEU A 31 4.06 -7.66 -4.76
N TYR A 32 4.92 -6.94 -5.49
CA TYR A 32 4.97 -6.99 -6.96
C TYR A 32 5.28 -8.39 -7.50
N GLN A 33 6.22 -9.11 -6.88
CA GLN A 33 6.58 -10.46 -7.31
C GLN A 33 5.38 -11.42 -7.28
N LYS A 34 4.42 -11.21 -6.38
CA LYS A 34 3.21 -12.06 -6.30
C LYS A 34 2.28 -11.91 -7.51
N PHE A 35 2.46 -10.87 -8.33
CA PHE A 35 1.69 -10.61 -9.55
C PHE A 35 2.48 -10.87 -10.83
N ASP A 36 3.71 -11.39 -10.73
CA ASP A 36 4.58 -11.58 -11.89
C ASP A 36 3.99 -12.57 -12.91
N ALA A 37 3.27 -13.58 -12.43
CA ALA A 37 2.60 -14.55 -13.27
C ALA A 37 1.58 -13.89 -14.21
N GLU A 38 0.81 -12.90 -13.73
CA GLU A 38 -0.15 -12.15 -14.53
C GLU A 38 0.49 -11.03 -15.33
N ASN A 39 1.46 -10.32 -14.74
CA ASN A 39 2.15 -9.19 -15.35
C ASN A 39 2.99 -9.59 -16.57
N TYR A 40 3.66 -10.75 -16.52
CA TYR A 40 4.50 -11.25 -17.61
C TYR A 40 3.83 -12.34 -18.44
N SER A 41 2.52 -12.57 -18.24
CA SER A 41 1.76 -13.52 -19.03
C SER A 41 1.63 -13.05 -20.47
N THR A 42 1.94 -13.93 -21.43
CA THR A 42 1.65 -13.70 -22.85
C THR A 42 0.15 -13.65 -23.16
N LYS A 43 -0.71 -14.00 -22.19
CA LYS A 43 -2.17 -14.01 -22.30
C LYS A 43 -2.81 -12.69 -21.90
N THR A 44 -2.06 -11.76 -21.32
CA THR A 44 -2.56 -10.45 -20.86
C THR A 44 -1.97 -9.33 -21.71
N ARG A 45 -2.68 -8.21 -21.83
CA ARG A 45 -2.22 -7.01 -22.57
C ARG A 45 -1.76 -5.91 -21.61
N LEU A 46 -1.12 -6.31 -20.51
CA LEU A 46 -0.65 -5.37 -19.49
C LEU A 46 0.69 -4.75 -19.91
N HIS A 47 0.80 -3.44 -19.81
CA HIS A 47 2.05 -2.72 -20.01
C HIS A 47 2.78 -2.60 -18.68
N THR A 48 3.75 -3.48 -18.44
CA THR A 48 4.52 -3.53 -17.18
C THR A 48 5.56 -2.42 -17.02
N ALA A 49 5.85 -1.67 -18.11
CA ALA A 49 6.75 -0.53 -18.11
C ALA A 49 6.21 0.65 -17.30
N LEU A 50 4.89 0.76 -17.13
CA LEU A 50 4.26 1.78 -16.31
C LEU A 50 4.01 1.21 -14.93
N LYS A 51 4.86 1.60 -13.99
CA LYS A 51 4.62 1.42 -12.57
C LYS A 51 4.19 2.77 -11.98
N PRO A 52 3.29 2.75 -11.01
CA PRO A 52 2.82 1.53 -10.36
C PRO A 52 1.44 1.06 -10.85
N SER A 53 1.17 -0.26 -10.77
CA SER A 53 0.07 -0.89 -11.50
C SER A 53 -1.31 -0.59 -10.89
N LEU A 54 -2.28 -0.28 -11.74
CA LEU A 54 -3.68 -0.06 -11.35
C LEU A 54 -4.38 -1.41 -11.18
N ILE A 55 -4.87 -1.72 -9.98
CA ILE A 55 -5.55 -2.99 -9.69
C ILE A 55 -7.02 -2.91 -10.09
N GLY A 56 -7.64 -1.76 -9.79
CA GLY A 56 -9.07 -1.49 -9.80
C GLY A 56 -9.93 -1.98 -10.97
N ASP A 57 -9.36 -2.01 -12.18
CA ASP A 57 -10.04 -2.41 -13.42
C ASP A 57 -9.10 -3.25 -14.32
N SER A 58 -8.22 -4.03 -13.70
CA SER A 58 -7.19 -4.79 -14.40
C SER A 58 -7.36 -6.30 -14.24
N VAL A 59 -6.66 -7.04 -15.10
CA VAL A 59 -6.50 -8.50 -14.99
C VAL A 59 -5.95 -8.91 -13.61
N LEU A 60 -5.32 -7.99 -12.89
CA LEU A 60 -4.71 -8.23 -11.57
C LEU A 60 -5.74 -8.29 -10.44
N MET A 61 -6.96 -7.77 -10.61
CA MET A 61 -7.94 -7.69 -9.50
C MET A 61 -8.23 -9.06 -8.88
N ARG A 62 -8.42 -10.09 -9.71
CA ARG A 62 -8.70 -11.45 -9.21
C ARG A 62 -7.56 -11.99 -8.35
N SER A 63 -6.33 -11.84 -8.83
CA SER A 63 -5.14 -12.29 -8.09
C SER A 63 -4.92 -11.44 -6.85
N TYR A 64 -5.24 -10.14 -6.92
CA TYR A 64 -5.17 -9.22 -5.79
C TYR A 64 -6.10 -9.65 -4.67
N ASP A 65 -7.38 -9.90 -4.98
CA ASP A 65 -8.34 -10.39 -3.99
C ASP A 65 -7.90 -11.71 -3.38
N SER A 66 -7.35 -12.62 -4.19
CA SER A 66 -6.84 -13.90 -3.69
C SER A 66 -5.64 -13.73 -2.75
N ILE A 67 -4.71 -12.84 -3.09
CA ILE A 67 -3.49 -12.59 -2.31
C ILE A 67 -3.83 -11.85 -1.01
N MET A 68 -4.68 -10.83 -1.07
CA MET A 68 -5.05 -10.02 0.09
C MET A 68 -5.93 -10.78 1.09
N ASN A 69 -6.67 -11.78 0.65
CA ASN A 69 -7.44 -12.65 1.54
C ASN A 69 -6.69 -13.93 1.95
N TYR A 70 -5.46 -14.13 1.46
CA TYR A 70 -4.68 -15.33 1.79
C TYR A 70 -4.28 -15.30 3.28
N GLY A 71 -4.65 -16.34 4.02
CA GLY A 71 -4.34 -16.45 5.45
C GLY A 71 -5.26 -15.61 6.36
N ARG A 72 -6.32 -14.99 5.83
CA ARG A 72 -7.31 -14.28 6.63
C ARG A 72 -8.03 -15.24 7.57
N TYR A 73 -7.88 -15.03 8.88
CA TYR A 73 -8.59 -15.81 9.89
C TYR A 73 -9.98 -15.22 10.15
N ASN A 74 -11.03 -15.98 9.82
CA ASN A 74 -12.43 -15.54 9.91
C ASN A 74 -13.08 -15.79 11.30
N GLY A 75 -12.39 -16.44 12.23
CA GLY A 75 -12.91 -16.76 13.58
C GLY A 75 -12.55 -15.75 14.66
N GLY A 76 -11.89 -14.64 14.33
CA GLY A 76 -11.39 -13.67 15.29
C GLY A 76 -12.49 -12.75 15.84
N ASN A 77 -12.34 -12.32 17.09
CA ASN A 77 -13.19 -11.28 17.68
C ASN A 77 -12.98 -9.93 16.97
N ALA A 78 -13.90 -8.98 17.16
CA ALA A 78 -13.86 -7.66 16.50
C ALA A 78 -12.48 -6.96 16.62
N LEU A 79 -11.82 -7.03 17.78
CA LEU A 79 -10.49 -6.46 17.98
C LEU A 79 -9.40 -7.14 17.13
N TYR A 80 -9.43 -8.46 17.02
CA TYR A 80 -8.48 -9.20 16.18
C TYR A 80 -8.63 -8.79 14.71
N ASN A 81 -9.87 -8.74 14.23
CA ASN A 81 -10.15 -8.32 12.86
C ASN A 81 -9.65 -6.90 12.61
N LYS A 82 -9.78 -6.00 13.59
CA LYS A 82 -9.33 -4.62 13.49
C LYS A 82 -7.82 -4.42 13.50
N LEU A 83 -7.08 -5.35 14.09
CA LEU A 83 -5.62 -5.30 14.15
C LEU A 83 -4.96 -6.00 12.95
N PHE A 84 -5.58 -7.05 12.40
CA PHE A 84 -4.92 -7.92 11.42
C PHE A 84 -5.64 -8.04 10.07
N ASN A 85 -6.96 -7.82 10.01
CA ASN A 85 -7.76 -8.11 8.82
C ASN A 85 -8.40 -6.85 8.18
N GLU A 86 -8.54 -5.76 8.93
CA GLU A 86 -9.30 -4.58 8.54
C GLU A 86 -8.55 -3.30 8.93
N HIS A 87 -8.86 -2.20 8.24
CA HIS A 87 -8.37 -0.86 8.64
C HIS A 87 -8.91 -0.48 10.03
N GLN A 88 -8.10 0.17 10.86
CA GLN A 88 -8.44 0.61 12.23
C GLN A 88 -9.51 1.71 12.24
N VAL A 89 -9.46 2.60 11.26
CA VAL A 89 -10.58 3.49 10.94
C VAL A 89 -10.95 3.20 9.50
N ASP A 90 -12.23 2.90 9.27
CA ASP A 90 -12.75 2.60 7.94
C ASP A 90 -14.13 3.23 7.80
N VAL A 91 -14.23 4.26 6.97
CA VAL A 91 -15.46 5.00 6.69
C VAL A 91 -15.77 4.86 5.21
N LYS A 92 -16.79 4.07 4.90
CA LYS A 92 -17.25 3.80 3.53
C LYS A 92 -18.58 4.50 3.28
N GLY A 93 -18.52 5.66 2.63
CA GLY A 93 -19.68 6.38 2.11
C GLY A 93 -20.07 5.93 0.70
N SER A 94 -21.19 6.43 0.20
CA SER A 94 -21.68 6.13 -1.16
C SER A 94 -20.78 6.70 -2.26
N ASN A 95 -20.13 7.84 -2.01
CA ASN A 95 -19.30 8.56 -2.97
C ASN A 95 -17.88 8.85 -2.47
N SER A 96 -17.50 8.35 -1.29
CA SER A 96 -16.13 8.53 -0.78
C SER A 96 -15.79 7.45 0.22
N THR A 97 -14.52 7.07 0.25
CA THR A 97 -13.96 6.21 1.29
C THR A 97 -12.86 6.95 2.02
N PHE A 98 -12.70 6.65 3.29
CA PHE A 98 -11.60 7.14 4.11
C PHE A 98 -11.18 6.03 5.05
N TYR A 99 -9.88 5.81 5.15
CA TYR A 99 -9.29 4.92 6.13
C TYR A 99 -8.08 5.57 6.80
N ALA A 100 -7.84 5.15 8.04
CA ALA A 100 -6.64 5.53 8.79
C ALA A 100 -6.16 4.39 9.67
N ASP A 101 -4.85 4.16 9.67
CA ASP A 101 -4.21 3.05 10.36
C ASP A 101 -2.92 3.49 11.08
N LEU A 102 -2.70 2.95 12.26
CA LEU A 102 -1.39 2.92 12.89
C LEU A 102 -0.62 1.68 12.42
N LEU A 103 0.63 1.90 12.03
CA LEU A 103 1.54 0.87 11.50
C LEU A 103 2.77 0.74 12.41
N PRO A 104 2.62 0.10 13.59
CA PRO A 104 3.77 -0.19 14.44
C PRO A 104 4.60 -1.33 13.85
N ASP A 105 5.92 -1.19 13.85
CA ASP A 105 6.85 -2.25 13.48
C ASP A 105 8.02 -2.29 14.47
N PHE A 106 8.23 -3.45 15.09
CA PHE A 106 9.25 -3.68 16.10
C PHE A 106 10.02 -4.94 15.77
N ASN A 107 11.34 -4.79 15.64
CA ASN A 107 12.22 -5.92 15.38
C ASN A 107 13.37 -5.90 16.38
N ILE A 108 13.78 -7.09 16.82
CA ILE A 108 14.95 -7.28 17.69
C ILE A 108 15.83 -8.32 17.00
N GLY A 109 17.13 -8.06 17.01
CA GLY A 109 18.12 -8.93 16.40
C GLY A 109 19.47 -8.83 17.09
N ARG A 110 20.46 -9.49 16.50
CA ARG A 110 21.83 -9.50 17.00
C ARG A 110 22.82 -9.58 15.85
N ASP A 111 23.80 -8.69 15.86
CA ASP A 111 25.03 -8.85 15.09
C ASP A 111 25.98 -9.76 15.87
N PHE A 112 26.10 -11.02 15.45
CA PHE A 112 26.95 -12.01 16.10
C PHE A 112 28.44 -11.70 15.95
N SER A 113 28.86 -11.11 14.83
CA SER A 113 30.26 -10.79 14.55
C SER A 113 30.79 -9.72 15.50
N HIS A 114 29.96 -8.72 15.80
CA HIS A 114 30.32 -7.61 16.70
C HIS A 114 29.73 -7.75 18.11
N LYS A 115 29.06 -8.87 18.41
CA LYS A 115 28.38 -9.15 19.70
C LYS A 115 27.40 -8.04 20.12
N GLN A 116 26.79 -7.36 19.16
CA GLN A 116 25.91 -6.21 19.38
C GLN A 116 24.44 -6.62 19.22
N ASN A 117 23.56 -6.09 20.07
CA ASN A 117 22.12 -6.24 19.89
C ASN A 117 21.62 -5.16 18.92
N THR A 118 20.74 -5.54 18.00
CA THR A 118 20.11 -4.62 17.05
C THR A 118 18.63 -4.53 17.33
N TRP A 119 18.01 -3.40 17.06
CA TRP A 119 16.57 -3.24 17.22
C TRP A 119 16.04 -2.21 16.25
N LEU A 120 14.77 -2.34 15.88
CA LEU A 120 13.99 -1.36 15.14
C LEU A 120 12.72 -1.06 15.93
N SER A 121 12.42 0.22 16.06
CA SER A 121 11.16 0.74 16.59
C SER A 121 10.66 1.77 15.58
N SER A 122 9.63 1.37 14.83
CA SER A 122 8.97 2.23 13.86
C SER A 122 7.51 2.42 14.26
N LEU A 123 7.08 3.67 14.20
CA LEU A 123 5.67 4.02 14.33
C LEU A 123 5.23 4.74 13.07
N GLY A 124 4.42 4.06 12.27
CA GLY A 124 3.79 4.62 11.09
C GLY A 124 2.36 5.08 11.34
N LEU A 125 1.94 6.07 10.56
CA LEU A 125 0.54 6.45 10.41
C LEU A 125 0.22 6.52 8.93
N GLN A 126 -0.86 5.86 8.54
CA GLN A 126 -1.36 5.84 7.18
C GLN A 126 -2.76 6.43 7.14
N VAL A 127 -3.01 7.28 6.15
CA VAL A 127 -4.35 7.76 5.79
C VAL A 127 -4.56 7.61 4.30
N GLY A 128 -5.77 7.29 3.89
CA GLY A 128 -6.08 7.21 2.47
C GLY A 128 -7.54 7.03 2.21
N GLY A 129 -7.87 6.92 0.93
CA GLY A 129 -9.24 6.71 0.53
C GLY A 129 -9.49 7.09 -0.92
N THR A 130 -10.76 7.19 -1.24
CA THR A 130 -11.23 7.53 -2.59
C THR A 130 -12.27 8.63 -2.55
N ILE A 131 -12.30 9.44 -3.60
CA ILE A 131 -13.39 10.38 -3.87
C ILE A 131 -14.02 9.97 -5.20
N GLY A 132 -15.27 9.51 -5.09
CA GLY A 132 -16.00 8.83 -6.15
C GLY A 132 -15.23 7.63 -6.70
N ASN A 133 -15.30 7.50 -8.02
CA ASN A 133 -14.67 6.43 -8.80
C ASN A 133 -13.38 6.88 -9.50
N LYS A 134 -12.98 8.14 -9.30
CA LYS A 134 -11.95 8.80 -10.12
C LYS A 134 -10.72 9.20 -9.35
N PHE A 135 -10.81 9.45 -8.05
CA PHE A 135 -9.68 9.93 -7.27
C PHE A 135 -9.36 8.97 -6.14
N TYR A 136 -8.08 8.66 -5.99
CA TYR A 136 -7.51 7.89 -4.90
C TYR A 136 -6.36 8.69 -4.29
N TYR A 137 -6.20 8.60 -2.97
CA TYR A 137 -5.06 9.17 -2.28
C TYR A 137 -4.61 8.25 -1.16
N ASN A 138 -3.32 8.24 -0.91
CA ASN A 138 -2.72 7.59 0.24
C ASN A 138 -1.50 8.41 0.68
N VAL A 139 -1.45 8.69 1.98
CA VAL A 139 -0.34 9.38 2.63
C VAL A 139 0.08 8.51 3.81
N THR A 140 1.37 8.22 3.89
CA THR A 140 1.93 7.43 4.97
C THR A 140 3.16 8.14 5.53
N GLY A 141 3.23 8.30 6.85
CA GLY A 141 4.39 8.85 7.54
C GLY A 141 4.95 7.85 8.53
N PHE A 142 6.27 7.82 8.70
CA PHE A 142 6.95 6.93 9.63
C PHE A 142 7.94 7.68 10.50
N LEU A 143 7.93 7.36 11.79
CA LEU A 143 8.94 7.76 12.76
C LEU A 143 9.77 6.53 13.12
N ASN A 144 11.05 6.50 12.74
CA ASN A 144 11.87 5.30 12.87
C ASN A 144 13.07 5.55 13.77
N ARG A 145 13.37 4.58 14.62
CA ARG A 145 14.56 4.54 15.46
C ARG A 145 15.11 3.14 15.42
N SER A 146 16.43 2.99 15.25
CA SER A 146 17.04 1.67 15.18
C SER A 146 18.48 1.69 15.61
N GLU A 147 18.89 0.63 16.29
CA GLU A 147 20.29 0.24 16.38
C GLU A 147 20.56 -0.83 15.32
N VAL A 148 21.45 -0.49 14.39
CA VAL A 148 21.71 -1.29 13.18
C VAL A 148 23.04 -2.04 13.30
N PRO A 149 23.22 -3.15 12.55
CA PRO A 149 24.52 -3.84 12.47
C PRO A 149 25.65 -2.90 12.01
N ASP A 150 26.89 -3.24 12.35
CA ASP A 150 28.03 -2.35 12.09
C ASP A 150 28.25 -2.05 10.59
N TYR A 151 28.01 -3.03 9.71
CA TYR A 151 28.17 -2.81 8.26
C TYR A 151 27.18 -1.75 7.72
N ILE A 152 25.95 -1.72 8.22
CA ILE A 152 24.97 -0.66 7.88
C ILE A 152 25.39 0.66 8.52
N SER A 153 25.80 0.62 9.79
CA SER A 153 26.25 1.80 10.52
C SER A 153 27.44 2.49 9.84
N THR A 154 28.41 1.71 9.36
CA THR A 154 29.56 2.20 8.61
C THR A 154 29.13 2.90 7.33
N TYR A 155 28.19 2.33 6.57
CA TYR A 155 27.64 2.98 5.38
C TYR A 155 26.92 4.30 5.73
N ILE A 156 26.09 4.29 6.78
CA ILE A 156 25.36 5.47 7.23
C ILE A 156 26.34 6.58 7.65
N ARG A 157 27.41 6.27 8.37
CA ARG A 157 28.43 7.26 8.76
C ARG A 157 29.13 7.90 7.56
N GLN A 158 29.30 7.15 6.47
CA GLN A 158 29.96 7.66 5.26
C GLN A 158 29.04 8.56 4.43
N VAL A 159 27.74 8.22 4.35
CA VAL A 159 26.80 8.87 3.41
C VAL A 159 25.80 9.80 4.11
N GLY A 160 25.58 9.62 5.42
CA GLY A 160 24.59 10.35 6.22
C GLY A 160 23.14 9.90 5.98
N ILE A 161 22.91 8.79 5.27
CA ILE A 161 21.58 8.35 4.85
C ILE A 161 21.39 6.88 5.21
N VAL A 162 20.22 6.55 5.78
CA VAL A 162 19.80 5.16 5.98
C VAL A 162 19.50 4.55 4.60
N PRO A 163 20.13 3.41 4.23
CA PRO A 163 20.02 2.84 2.87
C PRO A 163 18.56 2.67 2.42
N GLY A 164 18.21 3.28 1.29
CA GLY A 164 16.87 3.20 0.71
C GLY A 164 15.78 3.96 1.46
N MET A 165 16.14 4.74 2.48
CA MET A 165 15.22 5.45 3.37
C MET A 165 15.53 6.97 3.36
N ALA A 166 15.71 7.59 4.53
CA ALA A 166 15.91 9.02 4.69
C ALA A 166 17.22 9.35 5.42
N TYR A 167 17.46 10.66 5.62
CA TYR A 167 18.62 11.16 6.35
C TYR A 167 18.70 10.56 7.76
N ALA A 168 19.90 10.17 8.18
CA ALA A 168 20.14 9.53 9.46
C ALA A 168 20.58 10.55 10.50
N GLY A 169 19.75 10.77 11.52
CA GLY A 169 20.16 11.45 12.75
C GLY A 169 20.74 10.45 13.74
N THR A 170 21.85 10.76 14.39
CA THR A 170 22.36 9.94 15.51
C THR A 170 21.37 9.95 16.67
N TYR A 171 21.09 8.78 17.25
CA TYR A 171 20.12 8.61 18.32
C TYR A 171 20.80 8.18 19.62
N ASN A 172 20.35 8.74 20.75
CA ASN A 172 20.74 8.34 22.11
C ASN A 172 22.28 8.26 22.37
N ASN A 173 23.07 9.13 21.73
CA ASN A 173 24.54 9.16 21.80
C ASN A 173 25.23 7.81 21.48
N ASN A 174 24.54 6.87 20.81
CA ASN A 174 25.12 5.61 20.37
C ASN A 174 25.54 5.74 18.89
N PRO A 175 26.81 5.48 18.53
CA PRO A 175 27.31 5.61 17.15
C PRO A 175 26.70 4.61 16.16
N ASN A 176 25.95 3.61 16.65
CA ASN A 176 25.23 2.63 15.84
C ASN A 176 23.71 2.77 15.93
N ALA A 177 23.21 3.79 16.64
CA ALA A 177 21.79 4.07 16.72
C ALA A 177 21.43 5.31 15.89
N TYR A 178 20.38 5.15 15.08
CA TYR A 178 19.93 6.17 14.15
C TYR A 178 18.42 6.39 14.27
N ALA A 179 18.01 7.63 14.02
CA ALA A 179 16.62 8.02 13.83
C ALA A 179 16.45 8.61 12.43
N TRP A 180 15.36 8.24 11.77
CA TRP A 180 15.00 8.77 10.46
C TRP A 180 13.49 8.81 10.31
N ASP A 181 13.00 9.91 9.77
CA ASP A 181 11.58 10.15 9.57
C ASP A 181 11.33 10.43 8.09
N TYR A 182 10.24 9.89 7.55
CA TYR A 182 9.88 10.12 6.16
C TYR A 182 8.38 10.05 5.95
N ILE A 183 7.92 10.75 4.92
CA ILE A 183 6.53 10.79 4.49
C ILE A 183 6.49 10.43 3.01
N THR A 184 5.60 9.51 2.66
CA THR A 184 5.27 9.17 1.28
C THR A 184 3.82 9.54 1.01
N ALA A 185 3.56 10.00 -0.20
CA ALA A 185 2.21 10.33 -0.64
C ALA A 185 2.06 9.87 -2.09
N ILE A 186 0.90 9.33 -2.40
CA ILE A 186 0.48 9.04 -3.76
C ILE A 186 -0.95 9.52 -3.94
N ALA A 187 -1.21 10.15 -5.07
CA ALA A 187 -2.54 10.55 -5.47
C ALA A 187 -2.74 10.07 -6.90
N SER A 188 -3.90 9.50 -7.20
CA SER A 188 -4.21 8.97 -8.51
C SER A 188 -5.55 9.51 -8.98
N TYR A 189 -5.58 10.02 -10.21
CA TYR A 189 -6.75 10.60 -10.83
C TYR A 189 -7.02 9.98 -12.19
N THR A 190 -8.22 9.40 -12.35
CA THR A 190 -8.72 8.77 -13.57
C THR A 190 -9.80 9.66 -14.20
N PRO A 191 -9.45 10.63 -15.05
CA PRO A 191 -10.43 11.49 -15.70
C PRO A 191 -11.43 10.69 -16.56
N ASN A 192 -10.94 9.66 -17.26
CA ASN A 192 -11.70 8.74 -18.10
C ASN A 192 -11.11 7.32 -18.02
N LYS A 193 -11.81 6.32 -18.56
CA LYS A 193 -11.41 4.89 -18.50
C LYS A 193 -10.07 4.53 -19.15
N TYR A 194 -9.49 5.41 -19.96
CA TYR A 194 -8.26 5.14 -20.71
C TYR A 194 -7.04 5.85 -20.16
N ILE A 195 -7.24 6.86 -19.30
CA ILE A 195 -6.18 7.72 -18.79
C ILE A 195 -6.27 7.75 -17.29
N ASN A 196 -5.14 7.44 -16.65
CA ASN A 196 -4.91 7.62 -15.23
C ASN A 196 -3.62 8.42 -15.04
N ILE A 197 -3.65 9.37 -14.11
CA ILE A 197 -2.53 10.23 -13.74
C ILE A 197 -2.23 9.92 -12.29
N THR A 198 -0.97 9.62 -11.96
CA THR A 198 -0.52 9.28 -10.61
C THR A 198 0.70 10.13 -10.25
#